data_AF-A0A4Q9LDJ9-F1
#
_entry.id   AF-A0A4Q9LDJ9-F1
#
_cell.length_a   1.000
_cell.length_b   1.000
_cell.length_c   1.000
_cell.angle_alpha   90.00
_cell.angle_beta   90.00
_cell.angle_gamma   90.00
#
_symmetry.space_group_name_H-M   'P 1'
#
loop_
_entity.id
_entity.type
_entity.pdbx_description
1 polymer ?
#
loop_
_entity_poly.entity_id
_entity_poly.type
_entity_poly.pdbx_seq_one_letter_code
_entity_poly.pdbx_strand_id
1 'polypeptide(L)' 'MVGTYSLHFGTINCVDVHPSNNYFCSGGEDGIISFLEFGSEFSKAPFSKLEI' A
#
# COMPACT_ATOMS: atom_id res chain seq x y z
N MET A 1 -8.57 -11.31 -1.93
CA MET A 1 -7.40 -11.03 -2.77
C MET A 1 -6.40 -10.28 -1.91
N VAL A 2 -5.12 -10.63 -2.00
CA VAL A 2 -4.02 -10.00 -1.27
C VAL A 2 -3.02 -9.49 -2.30
N GLY A 3 -2.76 -8.19 -2.31
CA GLY A 3 -1.77 -7.55 -3.16
C GLY A 3 -0.59 -7.09 -2.30
N THR A 4 0.62 -7.14 -2.83
CA THR A 4 1.83 -6.72 -2.13
C THR A 4 2.47 -5.53 -2.84
N TYR A 5 2.96 -4.58 -2.04
CA TYR A 5 3.68 -3.40 -2.52
C TYR A 5 5.03 -3.31 -1.82
N SER A 6 6.10 -3.13 -2.60
CA SER A 6 7.46 -2.95 -2.10
C SER A 6 7.82 -1.46 -2.12
N LEU A 7 7.19 -0.68 -1.23
CA LEU A 7 7.34 0.79 -1.20
C LEU A 7 8.54 1.25 -0.35
N HIS A 8 8.86 0.51 0.71
CA HIS A 8 9.90 0.89 1.66
C HIS A 8 11.08 -0.07 1.63
N PHE A 9 12.27 0.47 1.90
CA PHE A 9 13.45 -0.32 2.20
C PHE A 9 13.60 -0.48 3.71
N GLY A 10 12.94 -1.48 4.27
CA GLY A 10 12.97 -1.79 5.70
C GLY A 10 11.58 -1.85 6.32
N THR A 11 11.54 -1.70 7.65
CA THR A 11 10.31 -1.85 8.42
C THR A 11 9.32 -0.72 8.12
N ILE A 12 8.04 -1.09 7.99
CA ILE A 12 6.93 -0.12 7.91
C ILE A 12 6.42 0.10 9.32
N ASN A 13 6.49 1.35 9.80
CA ASN A 13 6.13 1.71 11.16
C ASN A 13 4.69 2.22 11.27
N CYS A 14 4.13 2.74 10.17
CA CYS A 14 2.79 3.31 10.14
C CYS A 14 2.15 3.13 8.77
N VAL A 15 0.84 2.92 8.77
CA VAL A 15 -0.04 2.97 7.59
C VAL A 15 -1.33 3.69 7.96
N ASP A 16 -1.85 4.50 7.05
CA ASP A 16 -3.15 5.16 7.23
C ASP A 16 -3.91 5.26 5.90
N VAL A 17 -5.24 5.20 5.98
CA VAL A 17 -6.14 5.26 4.82
C VAL A 17 -6.93 6.55 4.89
N HIS A 18 -6.89 7.33 3.81
CA HIS A 18 -7.63 8.57 3.79
C HIS A 18 -9.14 8.32 3.84
N PRO A 19 -9.93 9.11 4.58
CA PRO A 19 -11.38 8.94 4.70
C PRO A 19 -12.16 8.98 3.38
N SER A 20 -11.58 9.53 2.31
CA SER A 20 -12.19 9.48 0.97
C SER A 20 -12.03 8.13 0.28
N ASN A 21 -11.31 7.16 0.88
CA ASN A 21 -11.01 5.84 0.33
C ASN A 21 -10.36 5.85 -1.06
N ASN A 22 -9.63 6.93 -1.39
CA ASN A 22 -8.98 7.08 -2.69
C ASN A 22 -7.48 6.88 -2.63
N TYR A 23 -6.88 6.92 -1.44
CA TYR A 23 -5.45 6.72 -1.27
C TYR A 23 -5.12 6.23 0.14
N PHE A 24 -3.94 5.65 0.27
CA PHE A 24 -3.33 5.36 1.56
C PHE A 24 -1.90 5.90 1.59
N CYS A 25 -1.39 6.04 2.82
CA CYS A 25 -0.03 6.48 3.08
C CYS A 25 0.69 5.45 3.95
N SER A 26 1.98 5.25 3.73
CA SER A 26 2.83 4.44 4.60
C SER A 26 4.11 5.18 4.95
N GLY A 27 4.61 4.98 6.17
CA GLY A 27 5.87 5.53 6.65
C GLY A 27 6.83 4.44 7.07
N GLY A 28 8.05 4.46 6.53
CA GLY A 28 9.09 3.48 6.76
C GLY A 28 10.26 4.00 7.60
N GLU A 29 11.06 3.07 8.10
CA GLU A 29 12.34 3.35 8.78
C GLU A 29 13.41 3.91 7.83
N ASP A 30 13.20 3.77 6.53
CA ASP A 30 13.98 4.41 5.47
C ASP A 30 13.82 5.94 5.42
N GLY A 31 12.94 6.51 6.24
CA GLY A 31 12.66 7.95 6.27
C GLY A 31 11.78 8.40 5.10
N ILE A 32 11.16 7.47 4.38
CA ILE A 32 10.28 7.76 3.26
C ILE A 32 8.82 7.74 3.73
N ILE A 33 8.02 8.63 3.16
CA ILE A 33 6.55 8.56 3.21
C ILE A 33 6.07 8.27 1.79
N SER A 34 5.38 7.15 1.60
CA SER A 34 4.83 6.75 0.31
C SER A 34 3.32 7.01 0.28
N PHE A 35 2.86 7.59 -0.82
CA PHE A 35 1.44 7.81 -1.11
C PHE A 35 1.03 6.93 -2.29
N LEU A 36 -0.07 6.20 -2.16
CA LEU A 36 -0.59 5.37 -3.24
C LEU A 36 -2.09 5.58 -3.42
N GLU A 37 -2.49 5.83 -4.66
CA GLU A 37 -3.88 6.02 -5.06
C GLU A 37 -4.54 4.68 -5.40
N PHE A 38 -5.77 4.47 -4.93
CA PHE A 38 -6.64 3.33 -5.27
C PHE A 38 -7.27 3.49 -6.66
N GLY A 39 -6.43 3.68 -7.67
CA GLY A 39 -6.84 3.89 -9.05
C GLY A 39 -6.91 2.60 -9.88
N SER A 40 -6.92 2.79 -11.20
CA SER A 40 -6.88 1.68 -12.16
C SER A 40 -5.63 0.81 -12.00
N GLU A 41 -4.50 1.40 -11.63
CA GLU A 41 -3.25 0.68 -11.37
C GLU A 41 -3.30 -0.16 -10.09
N PHE A 42 -3.97 0.33 -9.04
CA PHE A 42 -4.24 -0.48 -7.85
C PHE A 42 -5.01 -1.74 -8.23
N SER A 43 -6.05 -1.61 -9.06
CA SER A 43 -6.89 -2.74 -9.47
C SER A 43 -6.17 -3.77 -10.35
N LYS A 44 -5.09 -3.36 -11.05
CA LYS A 44 -4.25 -4.23 -11.89
C LYS A 44 -3.03 -4.78 -11.16
N ALA A 45 -2.79 -4.37 -9.92
CA ALA A 45 -1.67 -4.87 -9.13
C ALA A 45 -1.73 -6.40 -9.02
N PRO A 46 -0.59 -7.08 -8.85
CA PRO A 46 -0.54 -8.53 -8.75
C PRO A 46 -1.20 -8.99 -7.45
N PHE A 47 -2.51 -9.22 -7.49
CA PHE A 47 -3.28 -9.75 -6.38
C PHE A 47 -3.27 -11.27 -6.41
N SER A 48 -2.79 -11.90 -5.35
CA SER A 48 -2.97 -13.32 -5.11
C SER A 48 -4.35 -13.58 -4.52
N LYS A 49 -5.05 -14.62 -5.00
CA LYS A 49 -6.27 -15.08 -4.35
C LYS A 49 -5.85 -15.81 -3.07
N LEU A 50 -6.23 -15.27 -1.93
CA LEU A 50 -6.00 -15.94 -0.65
C LEU A 50 -7.08 -17.03 -0.52
N GLU A 51 -6.67 -18.29 -0.56
CA GLU A 51 -7.50 -19.42 -0.16
C GLU A 51 -7.32 -19.57 1.35
N ILE A 52 -8.41 -19.32 2.08
CA ILE A 52 -8.49 -19.47 3.53
C ILE A 52 -9.43 -20.64 3.80
#